data_AF-A0A4Q2X287-F1
#
_entry.id   AF-A0A4Q2X287-F1
#
_cell.length_a   1.000
_cell.length_b   1.000
_cell.length_c   1.000
_cell.angle_alpha   90.00
_cell.angle_beta   90.00
_cell.angle_gamma   90.00
#
_symmetry.space_group_name_H-M   'P 1'
#
loop_
_entity.id
_entity.type
_entity.pdbx_description
1 polymer ?
#
loop_
_entity_poly.entity_id
_entity_poly.type
_entity_poly.pdbx_seq_one_letter_code
_entity_poly.pdbx_strand_id
1 'polypeptide(L)'
;AEWGDVSVGPKIIDASVKKRMVKQLKEIENGKFAKEWIAEYEGGYKVFNALRKEGEQHQIEKVGEKLRSTMSWIKQSKIKKGASQASLISSSN
;
A
#
# COMPACT_ATOMS: atom_id res chain seq x y z
N ALA A 1 19.06 14.78 -9.52
CA ALA A 1 17.67 14.50 -9.96
C ALA A 1 16.74 15.71 -9.86
N GLU A 2 17.16 16.83 -9.24
CA GLU A 2 16.30 17.98 -8.91
C GLU A 2 15.63 18.65 -10.12
N TRP A 3 16.34 18.82 -11.24
CA TRP A 3 15.76 19.39 -12.46
C TRP A 3 14.61 18.55 -13.03
N GLY A 4 14.72 17.22 -12.94
CA GLY A 4 13.66 16.32 -13.39
C GLY A 4 12.43 16.40 -12.49
N ASP A 5 12.63 16.53 -11.18
CA ASP A 5 11.55 16.67 -10.21
C ASP A 5 10.69 17.92 -10.49
N VAL A 6 11.34 19.08 -10.66
CA VAL A 6 10.62 20.34 -10.89
C VAL A 6 10.04 20.48 -12.30
N SER A 7 10.67 19.88 -13.33
CA SER A 7 10.24 20.04 -14.73
C SER A 7 9.28 18.95 -15.21
N VAL A 8 9.36 17.74 -14.64
CA VAL A 8 8.53 16.58 -15.03
C VAL A 8 7.49 16.25 -13.97
N GLY A 9 7.78 16.48 -12.67
CA GLY A 9 6.85 16.22 -11.58
C GLY A 9 5.45 16.83 -11.79
N PRO A 10 5.34 18.13 -12.11
CA PRO A 10 4.04 18.76 -12.38
C PRO A 10 3.31 18.26 -13.64
N LYS A 11 4.03 17.62 -14.57
CA LYS A 11 3.43 17.00 -15.77
C LYS A 11 2.76 15.66 -15.45
N ILE A 12 3.25 14.95 -14.42
CA ILE A 12 2.69 13.68 -13.96
C ILE A 12 1.62 13.93 -12.89
N ILE A 13 1.94 14.77 -11.91
CA ILE A 13 1.02 15.17 -10.82
C ILE A 13 0.51 16.59 -11.12
N ASP A 14 -0.49 16.64 -11.99
CA ASP A 14 -1.08 17.90 -12.46
C ASP A 14 -2.28 18.36 -11.59
N ALA A 15 -2.89 19.48 -11.98
CA ALA A 15 -4.08 20.01 -11.31
C ALA A 15 -5.28 19.03 -11.33
N SER A 16 -5.34 18.13 -12.32
CA SER A 16 -6.40 17.12 -12.41
C SER A 16 -6.26 16.08 -11.30
N VAL A 17 -5.03 15.69 -10.94
CA VAL A 17 -4.75 14.81 -9.80
C VAL A 17 -5.24 15.46 -8.51
N LYS A 18 -4.91 16.74 -8.28
CA LYS A 18 -5.39 17.49 -7.11
C LYS A 18 -6.91 17.55 -7.04
N LYS A 19 -7.59 17.77 -8.18
CA LYS A 19 -9.06 17.78 -8.25
C LYS A 19 -9.66 16.42 -7.86
N ARG A 20 -9.07 15.31 -8.32
CA ARG A 20 -9.49 13.95 -7.93
C ARG A 20 -9.29 13.70 -6.43
N MET A 21 -8.16 14.13 -5.87
CA MET A 21 -7.90 14.01 -4.44
C MET A 21 -8.92 14.78 -3.58
N VAL A 22 -9.23 16.02 -3.95
CA VAL A 22 -10.26 16.82 -3.24
C VAL A 22 -11.64 16.16 -3.35
N LYS A 23 -11.99 15.58 -4.50
CA LYS A 23 -13.24 14.83 -4.65
C LYS A 23 -13.28 13.63 -3.70
N GLN A 24 -12.21 12.84 -3.66
CA GLN A 24 -12.15 11.67 -2.78
C GLN A 24 -12.24 12.06 -1.30
N LEU A 25 -11.57 13.15 -0.90
CA LEU A 25 -11.67 13.67 0.46
C LEU A 25 -13.12 14.00 0.83
N LYS A 26 -13.87 14.68 -0.05
CA LYS A 26 -15.29 14.97 0.18
C LYS A 26 -16.13 13.70 0.33
N GLU A 27 -15.83 12.66 -0.43
CA GLU A 27 -16.51 11.35 -0.33
C GLU A 27 -16.19 10.61 0.97
N ILE A 28 -15.03 10.87 1.57
CA ILE A 28 -14.68 10.38 2.90
C ILE A 28 -15.41 11.19 3.97
N GLU A 29 -15.36 12.51 3.89
CA GLU A 29 -15.97 13.44 4.85
C GLU A 29 -17.50 13.27 4.92
N ASN A 30 -18.16 13.06 3.77
CA ASN A 30 -19.61 12.84 3.71
C ASN A 30 -20.03 11.39 4.04
N GLY A 31 -19.07 10.51 4.35
CA GLY A 31 -19.30 9.12 4.74
C GLY A 31 -19.70 8.17 3.61
N LYS A 32 -19.73 8.61 2.34
CA LYS A 32 -20.01 7.74 1.19
C LYS A 32 -19.03 6.58 1.12
N PHE A 33 -17.73 6.87 1.26
CA PHE A 33 -16.69 5.85 1.26
C PHE A 33 -16.88 4.81 2.37
N ALA A 34 -17.23 5.25 3.58
CA ALA A 34 -17.47 4.35 4.71
C ALA A 34 -18.68 3.43 4.47
N LYS A 35 -19.77 3.97 3.90
CA LYS A 35 -20.96 3.18 3.54
C LYS A 35 -20.64 2.13 2.47
N GLU A 36 -19.91 2.51 1.43
CA GLU A 36 -19.46 1.59 0.38
C GLU A 36 -18.57 0.48 0.96
N TRP A 37 -17.66 0.83 1.87
CA TRP A 37 -16.78 -0.14 2.52
C TRP A 37 -17.55 -1.14 3.40
N ILE A 38 -18.52 -0.68 4.18
CA ILE A 38 -19.36 -1.57 5.01
C ILE A 38 -20.17 -2.51 4.12
N ALA A 39 -20.79 -2.01 3.05
CA ALA A 39 -21.55 -2.85 2.12
C ALA A 39 -20.67 -3.90 1.43
N GLU A 40 -19.44 -3.53 1.05
CA GLU A 40 -18.46 -4.47 0.49
C GLU A 40 -18.03 -5.54 1.50
N TYR A 41 -17.81 -5.14 2.76
CA TYR A 41 -17.50 -6.04 3.87
C TYR A 41 -18.63 -7.06 4.09
N GLU A 42 -19.88 -6.58 4.20
CA GLU A 42 -21.07 -7.43 4.36
C GLU A 42 -21.30 -8.33 3.14
N GLY A 43 -20.94 -7.84 1.95
CA GLY A 43 -20.98 -8.58 0.69
C GLY A 43 -19.87 -9.64 0.53
N GLY A 44 -18.96 -9.76 1.50
CA GLY A 44 -17.89 -10.76 1.50
C GLY A 44 -16.67 -10.38 0.65
N TYR A 45 -16.39 -9.09 0.47
CA TYR A 45 -15.17 -8.57 -0.19
C TYR A 45 -14.99 -8.98 -1.65
N LYS A 46 -16.06 -9.14 -2.42
CA LYS A 46 -15.98 -9.64 -3.80
C LYS A 46 -15.15 -8.74 -4.71
N VAL A 47 -15.43 -7.43 -4.69
CA VAL A 47 -14.71 -6.42 -5.48
C VAL A 47 -13.31 -6.23 -4.93
N PHE A 48 -13.17 -6.13 -3.60
CA PHE A 48 -11.87 -5.96 -2.97
C PHE A 48 -10.91 -7.12 -3.29
N ASN A 49 -11.38 -8.37 -3.19
CA ASN A 49 -10.58 -9.55 -3.53
C ASN A 49 -10.25 -9.64 -5.02
N ALA A 50 -11.16 -9.22 -5.90
CA ALA A 50 -10.89 -9.15 -7.34
C ALA A 50 -9.76 -8.16 -7.64
N LEU A 51 -9.84 -6.94 -7.12
CA LEU A 51 -8.80 -5.91 -7.27
C LEU A 51 -7.47 -6.37 -6.67
N ARG A 52 -7.50 -7.04 -5.51
CA ARG A 52 -6.30 -7.60 -4.87
C ARG A 52 -5.64 -8.66 -5.75
N LYS A 53 -6.43 -9.59 -6.29
CA LYS A 53 -5.95 -10.64 -7.19
C LYS A 53 -5.38 -10.08 -8.50
N GLU A 54 -5.99 -9.04 -9.04
CA GLU A 54 -5.46 -8.33 -10.22
C GLU A 54 -4.10 -7.69 -9.90
N GLY A 55 -3.97 -7.03 -8.74
CA GLY A 55 -2.71 -6.47 -8.27
C GLY A 55 -1.60 -7.52 -8.12
N GLU A 56 -1.93 -8.70 -7.58
CA GLU A 56 -0.99 -9.83 -7.46
C GLU A 56 -0.50 -10.36 -8.81
N GLN A 57 -1.31 -10.25 -9.86
CA GLN A 57 -0.95 -10.71 -11.20
C GLN A 57 -0.01 -9.74 -11.94
N HIS A 58 0.14 -8.52 -11.44
CA HIS A 58 0.96 -7.50 -12.07
C HIS A 58 2.44 -7.94 -12.15
N GLN A 59 3.07 -7.73 -13.31
CA GLN A 59 4.46 -8.17 -13.57
C GLN A 59 5.46 -7.63 -12.54
N ILE A 60 5.19 -6.45 -11.97
CA ILE A 60 6.02 -5.84 -10.93
C ILE A 60 6.20 -6.75 -9.71
N GLU A 61 5.20 -7.56 -9.36
CA GLU A 61 5.29 -8.44 -8.20
C GLU A 61 6.21 -9.62 -8.47
N LYS A 62 6.11 -10.24 -9.66
CA LYS A 62 7.00 -11.34 -10.08
C LYS A 62 8.46 -10.90 -10.13
N VAL A 63 8.72 -9.73 -10.75
CA VAL A 63 10.07 -9.17 -10.85
C VAL A 63 10.56 -8.71 -9.48
N GLY A 64 9.71 -8.01 -8.72
CA GLY A 64 10.02 -7.51 -7.40
C GLY A 64 10.34 -8.62 -6.41
N GLU A 65 9.64 -9.76 -6.45
CA GLU A 65 9.94 -10.93 -5.62
C GLU A 65 11.33 -11.49 -5.90
N LYS A 66 11.68 -11.68 -7.18
CA LYS A 66 13.01 -12.16 -7.58
C LYS A 66 14.12 -11.20 -7.15
N LEU A 67 13.91 -9.90 -7.30
CA LEU A 67 14.90 -8.90 -6.86
C LEU A 67 15.03 -8.91 -5.33
N ARG A 68 13.92 -8.87 -4.60
CA ARG A 68 13.92 -8.88 -3.13
C ARG A 68 14.51 -10.16 -2.53
N SER A 69 14.38 -11.31 -3.21
CA SER A 69 14.95 -12.58 -2.74
C SER A 69 16.48 -12.62 -2.82
N THR A 70 17.08 -11.92 -3.78
CA THR A 70 18.55 -11.76 -3.88
C THR A 70 19.13 -10.80 -2.85
N MET A 71 18.30 -9.98 -2.20
CA MET A 71 18.73 -9.00 -1.21
C MET A 71 18.76 -9.61 0.20
N SER A 72 19.89 -10.20 0.57
CA SER A 72 20.10 -10.90 1.85
C SER A 72 19.79 -10.05 3.09
N TRP A 73 20.02 -8.73 3.03
CA TRP A 73 19.75 -7.79 4.12
C TRP A 73 18.25 -7.52 4.34
N ILE A 74 17.44 -7.62 3.28
CA ILE A 74 15.97 -7.47 3.39
C ILE A 74 15.40 -8.66 4.17
N LYS A 75 15.89 -9.88 3.91
CA LYS A 75 15.49 -11.09 4.64
C LYS A 75 15.87 -11.01 6.12
N GLN A 76 17.06 -10.49 6.45
CA GLN A 76 17.50 -10.27 7.83
C GLN A 76 16.63 -9.22 8.57
N SER A 77 16.18 -8.17 7.87
CA SER A 77 15.30 -7.15 8.46
C SER A 77 13.90 -7.67 8.82
N LYS A 78 13.37 -8.65 8.07
CA LYS A 78 12.10 -9.32 8.41
C LYS A 78 12.20 -10.11 9.71
N ILE A 79 13.34 -10.77 9.96
CA ILE A 79 13.61 -11.52 11.20
C ILE A 79 13.72 -10.56 12.40
N LYS A 80 14.38 -9.40 12.23
CA LYS A 80 14.54 -8.42 13.32
C LYS A 80 13.25 -7.70 13.73
N LYS A 81 12.30 -7.49 12.81
CA LYS A 81 10.99 -6.87 13.13
C LYS A 81 9.96 -7.84 13.75
N GLY A 82 10.26 -9.14 13.75
CA GLY A 82 9.43 -10.18 14.37
C GLY A 82 9.76 -10.49 15.84
N ALA A 83 10.86 -9.94 16.38
CA ALA A 83 11.09 -9.90 17.82
C ALA A 83 10.24 -8.76 18.40
N SER A 84 8.94 -9.00 18.53
CA SER A 84 8.06 -8.13 19.30
C SER A 84 8.58 -8.07 20.74
N GLN A 85 8.43 -6.91 21.39
CA GLN A 85 8.88 -6.64 22.76
C GLN A 85 8.45 -7.69 23.80
N ALA A 86 7.49 -8.56 23.49
CA ALA A 86 7.07 -9.68 24.32
C ALA A 86 8.14 -10.80 24.47
N SER A 87 9.07 -10.93 23.52
CA SER A 87 10.09 -11.99 23.56
C SER A 87 11.32 -11.65 24.42
N LEU A 88 11.45 -10.40 24.88
CA LEU A 88 12.55 -9.96 25.77
C LEU A 88 12.22 -10.08 27.27
N ILE A 89 10.96 -10.34 27.64
CA ILE A 89 10.52 -10.43 29.04
C ILE A 89 10.56 -11.88 29.57
N SER A 90 10.53 -12.87 28.68
CA SER A 90 10.56 -14.30 29.06
C SER A 90 11.95 -14.85 29.37
N SER A 91 13.01 -14.05 29.22
CA SER A 91 14.40 -14.45 29.54
C SER A 91 14.87 -13.95 30.91
N SER A 92 13.96 -13.39 31.71
CA SER A 92 14.24 -12.75 32.99
C SER A 92 13.42 -13.37 34.13
N ASN A 93 13.28 -14.70 34.14
CA ASN A 93 12.94 -15.52 35.30
C ASN A 93 13.46 -16.94 35.09
#